data_AF-A0A419X8U3-F1
#
_entry.id   AF-A0A419X8U3-F1
#
_cell.length_a   1.000
_cell.length_b   1.000
_cell.length_c   1.000
_cell.angle_alpha   90.00
_cell.angle_beta   90.00
_cell.angle_gamma   90.00
#
_symmetry.space_group_name_H-M   'P 1'
#
loop_
_entity.id
_entity.type
_entity.pdbx_description
1 polymer ?
#
loop_
_entity_poly.entity_id
_entity_poly.type
_entity_poly.pdbx_seq_one_letter_code
_entity_poly.pdbx_strand_id
1 'polypeptide(L)'
;MEAIESTTRKRLFTNAEIQKRIVAVAEKLPNEELNKFLDRDHSNEIFGVRLPLFIRIKVTATTEDKNTIKKDQKGYNRYTWKYEFSRAGYNYAIVNDWYPRHDKNVKKWLDENE
;
A
#
# COMPACT_ATOMS: atom_id res chain seq x y z
N MET A 1 -21.95 29.29 20.72
CA MET A 1 -21.09 28.10 20.54
C MET A 1 -21.00 27.85 19.04
N GLU A 2 -19.95 28.33 18.40
CA GLU A 2 -19.71 28.02 16.98
C GLU A 2 -19.37 26.54 16.87
N ALA A 3 -20.20 25.79 16.16
CA ALA A 3 -19.86 24.45 15.73
C ALA A 3 -18.71 24.59 14.71
N ILE A 4 -17.50 24.19 15.12
CA ILE A 4 -16.42 23.96 14.16
C ILE A 4 -16.85 22.75 13.35
N GLU A 5 -17.48 22.98 12.20
CA GLU A 5 -17.64 21.96 11.18
C GLU A 5 -16.24 21.47 10.82
N SER A 6 -15.84 20.34 11.40
CA SER A 6 -14.65 19.65 10.95
C SER A 6 -14.87 19.34 9.48
N THR A 7 -14.14 20.00 8.59
CA THR A 7 -14.06 19.71 7.16
C THR A 7 -13.46 18.31 6.97
N THR A 8 -14.18 17.29 7.40
CA THR A 8 -13.83 15.90 7.17
C THR A 8 -14.05 15.68 5.69
N ARG A 9 -13.00 15.89 4.88
CA ARG A 9 -13.03 15.56 3.45
C ARG A 9 -13.60 14.14 3.35
N LYS A 10 -14.79 14.03 2.75
CA LYS A 10 -15.46 12.74 2.54
C LYS A 10 -14.46 11.82 1.82
N ARG A 11 -14.05 10.74 2.48
CA ARG A 11 -13.17 9.72 1.90
C ARG A 11 -13.85 9.16 0.64
N LEU A 12 -13.08 8.95 -0.42
CA LEU A 12 -13.54 8.19 -1.59
C LEU A 12 -13.50 6.69 -1.30
N PHE A 13 -12.48 6.25 -0.54
CA PHE A 13 -12.27 4.86 -0.17
C PHE A 13 -11.85 4.75 1.30
N THR A 14 -12.27 3.67 1.95
CA THR A 14 -11.69 3.22 3.20
C THR A 14 -10.29 2.65 2.97
N ASN A 15 -9.45 2.62 4.00
CA ASN A 15 -8.10 2.06 3.89
C ASN A 15 -8.13 0.57 3.45
N ALA A 16 -9.11 -0.19 3.92
CA ALA A 16 -9.29 -1.58 3.52
C ALA A 16 -9.65 -1.72 2.03
N GLU A 17 -10.50 -0.85 1.49
CA GLU A 17 -10.83 -0.85 0.05
C GLU A 17 -9.63 -0.49 -0.81
N ILE A 18 -8.87 0.53 -0.41
CA ILE A 18 -7.64 0.91 -1.12
C ILE A 18 -6.69 -0.28 -1.20
N GLN A 19 -6.43 -0.93 -0.06
CA GLN A 19 -5.49 -2.04 0.00
C GLN A 19 -5.95 -3.24 -0.83
N LYS A 20 -7.22 -3.62 -0.73
CA LYS A 20 -7.78 -4.74 -1.49
C LYS A 20 -7.74 -4.50 -3.00
N ARG A 21 -8.16 -3.31 -3.46
CA ARG A 21 -8.22 -2.99 -4.89
C ARG A 21 -6.82 -2.85 -5.49
N ILE A 22 -5.91 -2.18 -4.80
CA ILE A 22 -4.52 -2.08 -5.25
C ILE A 22 -3.88 -3.46 -5.37
N VAL A 23 -4.07 -4.34 -4.38
CA VAL A 23 -3.53 -5.71 -4.43
C VAL A 23 -4.13 -6.51 -5.60
N ALA A 24 -5.45 -6.44 -5.79
CA ALA A 24 -6.12 -7.16 -6.88
C ALA A 24 -5.64 -6.75 -8.28
N VAL A 25 -5.26 -5.48 -8.46
CA VAL A 25 -4.62 -5.00 -9.70
C VAL A 25 -3.14 -5.42 -9.75
N ALA A 26 -2.40 -5.20 -8.66
CA ALA A 26 -0.96 -5.46 -8.59
C ALA A 26 -0.60 -6.94 -8.83
N GLU A 27 -1.46 -7.87 -8.42
CA GLU A 27 -1.33 -9.31 -8.70
C GLU A 27 -1.26 -9.63 -10.21
N LYS A 28 -1.85 -8.78 -11.06
CA LYS A 28 -1.96 -8.97 -12.51
C LYS A 28 -0.89 -8.22 -13.31
N LEU A 29 -0.21 -7.24 -12.71
CA LEU A 29 0.81 -6.42 -13.38
C LEU A 29 2.02 -7.26 -13.84
N PRO A 30 2.77 -6.89 -14.89
CA PRO A 30 4.07 -7.51 -15.18
C PRO A 30 5.05 -7.37 -14.00
N ASN A 31 6.02 -8.30 -13.87
CA ASN A 31 6.99 -8.27 -12.77
C ASN A 31 7.80 -6.97 -12.74
N GLU A 32 8.14 -6.43 -13.91
CA GLU A 32 8.91 -5.19 -14.06
C GLU A 32 8.14 -4.00 -13.50
N GLU A 33 6.86 -3.87 -13.84
CA GLU A 33 5.97 -2.84 -13.30
C GLU A 33 5.75 -3.02 -11.80
N LEU A 34 5.51 -4.26 -11.34
CA LEU A 34 5.35 -4.53 -9.91
C LEU A 34 6.60 -4.15 -9.10
N ASN A 35 7.80 -4.37 -9.65
CA ASN A 35 9.05 -4.03 -8.97
C ASN A 35 9.22 -2.51 -8.78
N LYS A 36 8.64 -1.66 -9.63
CA LYS A 36 8.68 -0.21 -9.45
C LYS A 36 7.99 0.21 -8.16
N PHE A 37 6.97 -0.52 -7.72
CA PHE A 37 6.25 -0.27 -6.46
C PHE A 37 7.01 -0.71 -5.19
N LEU A 38 8.20 -1.30 -5.34
CA LEU A 38 9.15 -1.50 -4.25
C LEU A 38 10.01 -0.25 -4.00
N ASP A 39 9.98 0.71 -4.93
CA ASP A 39 10.68 1.98 -4.80
C ASP A 39 9.79 3.05 -4.15
N ARG A 40 10.40 3.85 -3.28
CA ARG A 40 9.73 4.91 -2.54
C ARG A 40 9.31 6.05 -3.44
N ASP A 41 10.18 6.48 -4.34
CA ASP A 41 9.96 7.69 -5.14
C ASP A 41 8.88 7.43 -6.19
N HIS A 42 8.91 6.26 -6.82
CA HIS A 42 7.83 5.83 -7.71
C HIS A 42 6.48 5.74 -6.97
N SER A 43 6.44 5.14 -5.78
CA SER A 43 5.21 5.06 -4.97
C SER A 43 4.69 6.44 -4.55
N ASN A 44 5.60 7.39 -4.30
CA ASN A 44 5.25 8.78 -4.00
C ASN A 44 4.72 9.53 -5.24
N GLU A 45 5.30 9.30 -6.41
CA GLU A 45 4.83 9.89 -7.67
C GLU A 45 3.41 9.44 -8.01
N ILE A 46 3.13 8.13 -7.91
CA ILE A 46 1.83 7.55 -8.29
C ILE A 46 0.76 7.80 -7.22
N PHE A 47 1.07 7.52 -5.95
CA PHE A 47 0.06 7.51 -4.86
C PHE A 47 0.22 8.63 -3.84
N GLY A 48 1.32 9.39 -3.87
CA GLY A 48 1.64 10.39 -2.83
C GLY A 48 2.08 9.76 -1.49
N VAL A 49 2.42 8.46 -1.49
CA VAL A 49 2.87 7.74 -0.29
C VAL A 49 4.39 7.84 -0.19
N ARG A 50 4.91 8.23 0.99
CA ARG A 50 6.35 8.44 1.22
C ARG A 50 7.12 7.15 1.59
N LEU A 51 6.53 6.00 1.29
CA LEU A 51 7.06 4.67 1.53
C LEU A 51 6.88 3.88 0.24
N PRO A 52 7.71 2.86 -0.01
CA PRO A 52 7.37 1.82 -0.97
C PRO A 52 5.92 1.37 -0.79
N LEU A 53 5.17 1.25 -1.88
CA LEU A 53 3.80 0.75 -1.84
C LEU A 53 3.78 -0.70 -1.35
N PHE A 54 4.76 -1.47 -1.80
CA PHE A 54 4.98 -2.83 -1.35
C PHE A 54 6.36 -3.02 -0.73
N ILE A 55 6.43 -3.93 0.23
CA ILE A 55 7.64 -4.66 0.57
C ILE A 55 7.47 -6.09 0.13
N ARG A 56 8.58 -6.79 -0.11
CA ARG A 56 8.55 -8.20 -0.41
C ARG A 56 9.54 -8.99 0.43
N ILE A 57 9.20 -10.25 0.69
CA ILE A 57 10.06 -11.19 1.38
C ILE A 57 9.96 -12.56 0.72
N LYS A 58 11.03 -13.38 0.77
CA LYS A 58 10.98 -14.74 0.19
C LYS A 58 9.84 -15.54 0.81
N VAL A 59 9.17 -16.36 0.00
CA VAL A 59 8.07 -17.23 0.48
C VAL A 59 8.51 -18.21 1.58
N THR A 60 9.81 -18.52 1.64
CA THR A 60 10.44 -19.38 2.66
C THR A 60 10.72 -18.67 3.98
N ALA A 61 10.47 -17.36 4.07
CA ALA A 61 10.75 -16.59 5.27
C ALA A 61 9.78 -16.92 6.41
N THR A 62 10.27 -16.81 7.63
CA THR A 62 9.51 -17.16 8.83
C THR A 62 8.48 -16.07 9.18
N THR A 63 7.55 -16.42 10.08
CA THR A 63 6.63 -15.44 10.67
C THR A 63 7.37 -14.33 11.41
N GLU A 64 8.52 -14.62 12.01
CA GLU A 64 9.36 -13.62 12.68
C GLU A 64 9.94 -12.63 11.67
N ASP A 65 10.46 -13.13 10.55
CA ASP A 65 10.97 -12.27 9.47
C ASP A 65 9.88 -11.33 8.93
N LYS A 66 8.67 -11.87 8.69
CA LYS A 66 7.49 -11.09 8.30
C LYS A 66 7.13 -10.01 9.33
N ASN A 67 7.25 -10.32 10.63
CA ASN A 67 6.96 -9.38 11.71
C ASN A 67 8.02 -8.30 11.87
N THR A 68 9.26 -8.60 11.52
CA THR A 68 10.38 -7.65 11.56
C THR A 68 10.31 -6.69 10.38
N ILE A 69 10.21 -7.19 9.15
CA ILE A 69 10.29 -6.35 7.93
C ILE A 69 9.10 -5.38 7.78
N LYS A 70 7.95 -5.67 8.38
CA LYS A 70 6.75 -4.81 8.29
C LYS A 70 6.85 -3.53 9.13
N LYS A 71 7.87 -3.41 9.99
CA LYS A 71 8.06 -2.30 10.94
C LYS A 71 9.09 -1.30 10.43
N ASP A 72 8.93 -0.02 10.79
CA ASP A 72 9.98 0.98 10.62
C ASP A 72 11.03 0.91 11.75
N GLN A 73 12.05 1.77 11.65
CA GLN A 73 13.12 1.89 12.67
C GLN A 73 12.61 2.28 14.06
N LYS A 74 11.39 2.82 14.17
CA LYS A 74 10.75 3.18 15.43
C LYS A 74 9.80 2.08 15.94
N GLY A 75 9.72 0.96 15.23
CA GLY A 75 8.89 -0.19 15.59
C GLY A 75 7.43 -0.09 15.14
N TYR A 76 7.03 0.94 14.38
CA TYR A 76 5.65 1.09 13.90
C TYR A 76 5.38 0.20 12.70
N ASN A 77 4.24 -0.50 12.69
CA ASN A 77 3.82 -1.34 11.57
C ASN A 77 3.43 -0.48 10.35
N ARG A 78 4.36 -0.33 9.41
CA ARG A 78 4.14 0.40 8.15
C ARG A 78 3.46 -0.44 7.09
N TYR A 79 3.56 -1.76 7.18
CA TYR A 79 3.01 -2.69 6.20
C TYR A 79 2.08 -3.72 6.85
N THR A 80 1.19 -4.30 6.05
CA THR A 80 0.30 -5.39 6.47
C THR A 80 0.38 -6.56 5.51
N TRP A 81 0.44 -7.76 6.11
CA TRP A 81 0.33 -9.04 5.39
C TRP A 81 -1.12 -9.50 5.23
N LYS A 82 -2.11 -8.73 5.72
CA LYS A 82 -3.53 -9.11 5.65
C LYS A 82 -4.06 -9.26 4.21
N TYR A 83 -3.49 -8.49 3.30
CA TYR A 83 -3.82 -8.48 1.88
C TYR A 83 -2.58 -8.88 1.07
N GLU A 84 -1.80 -9.83 1.59
CA GLU A 84 -0.60 -10.29 0.90
C GLU A 84 -0.93 -11.12 -0.33
N PHE A 85 0.01 -11.13 -1.28
CA PHE A 85 -0.02 -12.01 -2.43
C PHE A 85 1.37 -12.54 -2.75
N SER A 86 1.44 -13.70 -3.40
CA SER A 86 2.70 -14.38 -3.71
C SER A 86 3.00 -14.33 -5.20
N ARG A 87 4.24 -13.98 -5.56
CA ARG A 87 4.69 -13.91 -6.94
C ARG A 87 6.20 -14.09 -7.09
N ALA A 88 6.61 -14.90 -8.05
CA ALA A 88 8.02 -15.16 -8.38
C ALA A 88 8.89 -15.54 -7.15
N GLY A 89 8.34 -16.34 -6.23
CA GLY A 89 9.05 -16.76 -5.01
C GLY A 89 9.09 -15.74 -3.88
N TYR A 90 8.32 -14.64 -3.96
CA TYR A 90 8.19 -13.63 -2.92
C TYR A 90 6.73 -13.44 -2.48
N ASN A 91 6.53 -13.16 -1.20
CA ASN A 91 5.29 -12.59 -0.65
C ASN A 91 5.41 -11.07 -0.61
N TYR A 92 4.37 -10.38 -1.08
CA TYR A 92 4.29 -8.92 -1.09
C TYR A 92 3.31 -8.45 -0.02
N ALA A 93 3.71 -7.46 0.78
CA ALA A 93 2.83 -6.77 1.74
C ALA A 93 2.63 -5.32 1.32
N ILE A 94 1.42 -4.82 1.53
CA ILE A 94 1.03 -3.45 1.20
C ILE A 94 1.18 -2.50 2.38
N VAL A 95 1.50 -1.25 2.10
CA VAL A 95 1.59 -0.17 3.09
C VAL A 95 0.23 0.08 3.80
N ASN A 96 0.29 0.48 5.06
CA ASN A 96 -0.87 0.82 5.92
C ASN A 96 -1.26 2.30 5.89
N ASP A 97 -0.32 3.18 5.55
CA ASP A 97 -0.46 4.63 5.69
C ASP A 97 -1.31 5.27 4.58
N TRP A 98 -2.63 5.07 4.66
CA TRP A 98 -3.60 5.66 3.75
C TRP A 98 -4.41 6.80 4.41
N TYR A 99 -4.30 8.00 3.83
CA TYR A 99 -4.94 9.23 4.31
C TYR A 99 -5.86 9.81 3.24
N PRO A 100 -6.86 10.66 3.60
CA PRO A 100 -7.79 11.26 2.64
C PRO A 100 -7.12 11.95 1.44
N ARG A 101 -5.91 12.47 1.61
CA ARG A 101 -5.14 13.12 0.54
C ARG A 101 -4.69 12.17 -0.57
N HIS A 102 -4.59 10.87 -0.31
CA HIS A 102 -4.18 9.86 -1.31
C HIS A 102 -5.35 9.40 -2.18
N ASP A 103 -6.60 9.57 -1.72
CA ASP A 103 -7.79 9.00 -2.36
C ASP A 103 -7.92 9.39 -3.84
N LYS A 104 -7.59 10.62 -4.21
CA LYS A 104 -7.63 11.08 -5.62
C LYS A 104 -6.64 10.32 -6.51
N ASN A 105 -5.42 10.13 -6.02
CA ASN A 105 -4.36 9.42 -6.73
C ASN A 105 -4.67 7.94 -6.85
N VAL A 106 -5.16 7.34 -5.76
CA VAL A 106 -5.63 5.95 -5.75
C VAL A 106 -6.76 5.76 -6.77
N LYS A 107 -7.75 6.65 -6.77
CA LYS A 107 -8.86 6.57 -7.73
C LYS A 107 -8.33 6.62 -9.16
N LYS A 108 -7.50 7.62 -9.47
CA LYS A 108 -6.93 7.79 -10.82
C LYS A 108 -6.20 6.52 -11.28
N TRP A 109 -5.32 5.99 -10.44
CA TRP A 109 -4.56 4.79 -10.79
C TRP A 109 -5.46 3.57 -10.97
N LEU A 110 -6.47 3.38 -10.11
CA LEU A 110 -7.44 2.28 -10.27
C LEU A 110 -8.26 2.43 -11.55
N ASP A 111 -8.74 3.63 -11.89
CA ASP A 111 -9.48 3.88 -13.14
C ASP A 111 -8.64 3.54 -14.39
N GLU A 112 -7.30 3.61 -14.30
CA GLU A 112 -6.37 3.32 -15.39
C GLU A 112 -5.94 1.84 -15.48
N ASN A 113 -6.15 1.05 -14.42
CA ASN A 113 -5.57 -0.30 -14.29
C ASN A 113 -6.56 -1.42 -13.90
N GLU A 114 -7.79 -1.11 -13.50
CA GLU A 114 -8.89 -2.10 -13.32
C GLU A 114 -9.59 -2.43 -14.64
#